data_AF-A0A352SUM6-F1
#
_entry.id   AF-A0A352SUM6-F1
#
_cell.length_a   1.000
_cell.length_b   1.000
_cell.length_c   1.000
_cell.angle_alpha   90.00
_cell.angle_beta   90.00
_cell.angle_gamma   90.00
#
_symmetry.space_group_name_H-M   'P 1'
#
loop_
_entity.id
_entity.type
_entity.pdbx_description
1 polymer ?
#
loop_
_entity_poly.entity_id
_entity_poly.type
_entity_poly.pdbx_seq_one_letter_code
_entity_poly.pdbx_strand_id
1 'polypeptide(L)'
;MTAYLFEPTAPSTIPVFGSDKLFPVNRIFCVGRNYEAHAAEMGTVIDREAPFYFTKSPTTLIMAEGEIAYAPRTDNYHYEMELVFALNSGGTNITEADALSHIFGAA
;
A
#
# COMPACT_ATOMS: atom_id res chain seq x y z
N MET A 1 -10.67 28.71 -15.61
CA MET A 1 -10.14 27.83 -14.55
C MET A 1 -11.08 27.87 -13.38
N THR A 2 -11.50 26.71 -12.88
CA THR A 2 -12.36 26.61 -11.71
C THR A 2 -11.47 26.64 -10.46
N ALA A 3 -11.78 27.49 -9.49
CA ALA A 3 -11.08 27.53 -8.21
C ALA A 3 -11.69 26.52 -7.24
N TYR A 4 -10.88 25.96 -6.34
CA TYR A 4 -11.41 25.19 -5.22
C TYR A 4 -12.18 26.11 -4.26
N LEU A 5 -13.24 25.57 -3.65
CA LEU A 5 -14.02 26.28 -2.63
C LEU A 5 -13.26 26.41 -1.30
N PHE A 6 -12.36 25.47 -1.03
CA PHE A 6 -11.48 25.41 0.14
C PHE A 6 -10.12 24.82 -0.28
N GLU A 7 -9.07 25.12 0.49
CA GLU A 7 -7.74 24.56 0.23
C GLU A 7 -7.77 23.02 0.36
N PRO A 8 -7.29 22.26 -0.64
CA PRO A 8 -7.25 20.82 -0.54
C PRO A 8 -6.20 20.38 0.48
N THR A 9 -6.47 19.28 1.19
CA THR A 9 -5.48 18.66 2.05
C THR A 9 -4.23 18.28 1.26
N ALA A 10 -3.05 18.54 1.83
CA ALA A 10 -1.80 18.08 1.25
C ALA A 10 -1.83 16.55 1.02
N PRO A 11 -1.24 16.05 -0.08
CA PRO A 11 -1.20 14.61 -0.32
C PRO A 11 -0.37 13.91 0.76
N SER A 12 -0.73 12.66 1.07
CA SER A 12 0.13 11.79 1.88
C SER A 12 1.43 11.50 1.12
N THR A 13 2.55 11.52 1.83
CA THR A 13 3.87 11.36 1.22
C THR A 13 4.78 10.42 2.02
N ILE A 14 5.74 9.79 1.36
CA ILE A 14 6.78 8.95 1.97
C ILE A 14 8.16 9.58 1.71
N PRO A 15 9.05 9.70 2.72
CA PRO A 15 10.44 10.11 2.49
C PRO A 15 11.20 9.12 1.61
N VAL A 16 12.03 9.63 0.69
CA VAL A 16 12.90 8.78 -0.14
C VAL A 16 14.28 8.68 0.52
N PHE A 17 14.70 7.45 0.85
CA PHE A 17 16.00 7.22 1.48
C PHE A 17 17.15 7.80 0.65
N GLY A 18 18.01 8.60 1.29
CA GLY A 18 19.14 9.26 0.63
C GLY A 18 18.76 10.46 -0.25
N SER A 19 17.52 10.97 -0.16
CA SER A 19 17.05 12.15 -0.90
C SER A 19 16.33 13.13 0.02
N ASP A 20 16.33 14.41 -0.37
CA ASP A 20 15.50 15.48 0.19
C ASP A 20 14.08 15.53 -0.40
N LYS A 21 13.74 14.59 -1.29
CA LYS A 21 12.46 14.52 -1.98
C LYS A 21 11.49 13.56 -1.28
N LEU A 22 10.21 13.83 -1.49
CA LEU A 22 9.10 13.05 -1.00
C LEU A 22 8.39 12.35 -2.16
N PHE A 23 7.96 11.10 -1.94
CA PHE A 23 7.13 10.33 -2.86
C PHE A 23 5.64 10.57 -2.56
N PRO A 24 4.85 11.17 -3.46
CA PRO A 24 3.43 11.40 -3.25
C PRO A 24 2.60 10.11 -3.46
N VAL A 25 1.77 9.76 -2.49
CA VAL A 25 0.95 8.54 -2.51
C VAL A 25 -0.44 8.85 -3.07
N ASN A 26 -0.80 8.18 -4.16
CA ASN A 26 -2.10 8.33 -4.81
C ASN A 26 -3.14 7.31 -4.31
N ARG A 27 -2.82 6.01 -4.39
CA ARG A 27 -3.68 4.90 -3.96
C ARG A 27 -2.82 3.83 -3.31
N ILE A 28 -3.40 3.11 -2.35
CA ILE A 28 -2.77 1.96 -1.70
C ILE A 28 -3.58 0.72 -2.03
N PHE A 29 -2.95 -0.24 -2.69
CA PHE A 29 -3.51 -1.56 -2.99
C PHE A 29 -2.80 -2.59 -2.12
N CYS A 30 -3.57 -3.49 -1.53
CA CYS A 30 -3.07 -4.57 -0.69
C CYS A 30 -3.53 -5.91 -1.28
N VAL A 31 -2.69 -6.94 -1.18
CA VAL A 31 -2.98 -8.28 -1.72
C VAL A 31 -3.26 -9.24 -0.57
N GLY A 32 -4.45 -9.80 -0.52
CA GLY A 32 -4.81 -10.75 0.53
C GLY A 32 -4.25 -12.15 0.28
N ARG A 33 -3.77 -12.80 1.36
CA ARG A 33 -3.32 -14.21 1.36
C ARG A 33 -2.24 -14.53 0.33
N ASN A 34 -1.29 -13.61 0.14
CA ASN A 34 -0.23 -13.75 -0.87
C ASN A 34 1.02 -14.51 -0.37
N TYR A 35 0.94 -15.19 0.79
CA TYR A 35 2.00 -16.02 1.35
C TYR A 35 1.45 -17.39 1.73
N GLU A 36 2.05 -18.45 1.17
CA GLU A 36 1.58 -19.84 1.32
C GLU A 36 1.54 -20.34 2.77
N ALA A 37 2.60 -20.05 3.53
CA ALA A 37 2.68 -20.44 4.95
C ALA A 37 1.54 -19.82 5.78
N HIS A 38 1.17 -18.57 5.49
CA HIS A 38 0.14 -17.85 6.24
C HIS A 38 -1.29 -18.34 5.94
N ALA A 39 -1.59 -18.75 4.71
CA ALA A 39 -2.91 -19.30 4.40
C ALA A 39 -3.13 -20.70 4.97
N ALA A 40 -2.07 -21.50 5.07
CA ALA A 40 -2.10 -22.79 5.75
C ALA A 40 -2.44 -22.63 7.25
N GLU A 41 -1.92 -21.59 7.91
CA GLU A 41 -2.25 -21.23 9.30
C GLU A 41 -3.73 -20.87 9.49
N MET A 42 -4.35 -20.24 8.48
CA MET A 42 -5.79 -19.93 8.47
C MET A 42 -6.68 -21.10 8.01
N GLY A 43 -6.13 -22.29 7.79
CA GLY A 43 -6.87 -23.47 7.36
C GLY A 43 -7.50 -23.34 5.97
N THR A 44 -6.96 -22.48 5.11
CA THR A 44 -7.51 -22.20 3.78
C THR A 44 -6.55 -22.62 2.67
N VAL A 45 -7.05 -23.23 1.60
CA VAL A 45 -6.26 -23.47 0.38
C VAL A 45 -6.20 -22.18 -0.43
N ILE A 46 -4.98 -21.69 -0.74
CA ILE A 46 -4.82 -20.50 -1.60
C ILE A 46 -5.19 -20.89 -3.03
N ASP A 47 -6.16 -20.17 -3.59
CA ASP A 47 -6.29 -20.09 -5.04
C ASP A 47 -5.22 -19.13 -5.57
N ARG A 48 -4.11 -19.68 -6.03
CA ARG A 48 -2.95 -18.93 -6.54
C ARG A 48 -3.28 -18.18 -7.84
N GLU A 49 -4.33 -18.56 -8.54
CA GLU A 49 -4.73 -17.99 -9.83
C GLU A 49 -5.61 -16.74 -9.67
N ALA A 50 -6.18 -16.51 -8.48
CA ALA A 50 -7.11 -15.41 -8.22
C ALA A 50 -6.81 -14.69 -6.90
N PRO A 51 -5.71 -13.90 -6.82
CA PRO A 51 -5.49 -13.02 -5.69
C PRO A 51 -6.64 -12.03 -5.57
N PHE A 52 -7.06 -11.74 -4.34
CA PHE A 52 -8.01 -10.67 -4.09
C PHE A 52 -7.30 -9.44 -3.54
N TYR A 53 -7.85 -8.28 -3.90
CA TYR A 53 -7.29 -7.00 -3.55
C TYR A 53 -8.26 -6.22 -2.68
N PHE A 54 -7.71 -5.45 -1.77
CA PHE A 54 -8.42 -4.40 -1.06
C PHE A 54 -7.59 -3.12 -1.09
N THR A 55 -8.17 -2.02 -0.62
CA THR A 55 -7.49 -0.73 -0.61
C THR A 55 -7.50 -0.12 0.78
N LYS A 56 -6.52 0.74 1.04
CA LYS A 56 -6.51 1.66 2.17
C LYS A 56 -6.52 3.10 1.63
N SER A 57 -7.11 4.02 2.39
CA SER A 57 -7.01 5.44 2.05
C SER A 57 -5.56 5.91 2.23
N PRO A 58 -4.99 6.73 1.33
CA PRO A 58 -3.67 7.33 1.54
C PRO A 58 -3.59 8.11 2.86
N THR A 59 -4.70 8.63 3.37
CA THR A 59 -4.77 9.35 4.65
C THR A 59 -4.54 8.48 5.88
N THR A 60 -4.55 7.14 5.74
CA THR A 60 -4.22 6.22 6.85
C THR A 60 -2.73 5.85 6.87
N LEU A 61 -1.95 6.32 5.89
CA LEU A 61 -0.52 6.10 5.83
C LEU A 61 0.17 6.88 6.96
N ILE A 62 0.96 6.18 7.75
CA ILE A 62 1.89 6.77 8.72
C ILE A 62 3.24 6.08 8.57
N MET A 63 4.31 6.77 8.98
CA MET A 63 5.63 6.14 9.05
C MET A 63 5.63 5.08 10.16
N ALA A 64 6.27 3.94 9.91
CA ALA A 64 6.41 2.85 10.86
C ALA A 64 7.48 3.16 11.92
N GLU A 65 7.33 4.29 12.60
CA GLU A 65 8.24 4.82 13.60
C GLU A 65 7.47 5.37 14.80
N GLY A 66 8.10 5.38 15.97
CA GLY A 66 7.49 5.91 17.19
C GLY A 66 6.29 5.09 17.67
N GLU A 67 5.22 5.78 18.06
CA GLU A 67 4.03 5.19 18.67
C GLU A 67 2.84 5.24 17.70
N ILE A 68 2.13 4.11 17.58
CA ILE A 68 0.90 3.99 16.79
C ILE A 68 -0.27 3.90 17.75
N ALA A 69 -1.27 4.76 17.57
CA ALA A 69 -2.48 4.73 18.38
C ALA A 69 -3.26 3.42 18.16
N TYR A 70 -3.65 2.77 19.25
CA TYR A 70 -4.51 1.59 19.19
C TYR A 70 -5.88 1.95 18.59
N ALA A 71 -6.32 1.20 17.57
CA ALA A 71 -7.55 1.51 16.86
C ALA A 71 -8.78 1.38 17.78
N PRO A 72 -9.71 2.34 17.78
CA PRO A 72 -10.94 2.21 18.56
C PRO A 72 -11.84 1.11 17.97
N ARG A 73 -12.76 0.59 18.80
CA ARG A 73 -13.79 -0.41 18.39
C ARG A 73 -13.24 -1.78 17.97
N THR A 74 -12.08 -2.16 18.49
CA THR A 74 -11.57 -3.53 18.44
C THR A 74 -10.94 -3.88 19.78
N ASP A 75 -10.99 -5.16 20.15
CA ASP A 75 -10.22 -5.73 21.26
C ASP A 75 -9.11 -6.68 20.76
N ASN A 76 -8.96 -6.79 19.43
CA ASN A 76 -8.06 -7.72 18.76
C ASN A 76 -7.44 -7.06 17.53
N TYR A 77 -6.35 -6.33 17.73
CA TYR A 77 -5.68 -5.54 16.70
C TYR A 77 -4.45 -6.31 16.18
N HIS A 78 -4.54 -6.81 14.95
CA HIS A 78 -3.52 -7.67 14.33
C HIS A 78 -2.48 -6.85 13.57
N TYR A 79 -1.27 -7.43 13.45
CA TYR A 79 -0.18 -6.90 12.64
C TYR A 79 0.09 -7.82 11.45
N GLU A 80 0.43 -7.22 10.31
CA GLU A 80 0.86 -7.92 9.10
C GLU A 80 2.05 -7.14 8.54
N MET A 81 3.23 -7.80 8.46
CA MET A 81 4.41 -7.22 7.82
C MET A 81 4.38 -7.55 6.33
N GLU A 82 4.43 -6.52 5.49
CA GLU A 82 4.31 -6.65 4.04
C GLU A 82 5.46 -5.91 3.34
N LEU A 83 5.91 -6.43 2.20
CA LEU A 83 6.78 -5.70 1.27
C LEU A 83 5.93 -4.72 0.45
N VAL A 84 6.32 -3.45 0.41
CA VAL A 84 5.60 -2.43 -0.34
C VAL A 84 6.37 -2.07 -1.61
N PHE A 85 5.68 -2.09 -2.76
CA PHE A 85 6.21 -1.56 -4.02
C PHE A 85 5.59 -0.20 -4.33
N ALA A 86 6.44 0.83 -4.50
CA ALA A 86 6.03 2.15 -4.96
C ALA A 86 6.12 2.20 -6.49
N LEU A 87 5.08 2.69 -7.17
CA LEU A 87 5.04 2.73 -8.64
C LEU A 87 5.41 4.12 -9.18
N ASN A 88 6.32 4.18 -10.16
CA ASN A 88 6.70 5.42 -10.84
C ASN A 88 5.74 5.78 -11.99
N SER A 89 4.97 4.80 -12.47
CA SER A 89 4.08 4.94 -13.62
C SER A 89 2.92 3.95 -13.53
N GLY A 90 1.88 4.21 -14.30
CA GLY A 90 0.70 3.35 -14.40
C GLY A 90 0.55 2.74 -15.78
N GLY A 91 -0.54 2.02 -15.97
CA GLY A 91 -0.91 1.39 -17.23
C GLY A 91 -2.19 0.56 -17.07
N THR A 92 -2.64 -0.07 -18.14
CA THR A 92 -3.76 -1.00 -18.13
C THR A 92 -3.33 -2.24 -18.91
N ASN A 93 -3.63 -3.43 -18.40
CA ASN A 93 -3.19 -4.71 -18.99
C ASN A 93 -1.66 -4.77 -19.20
N ILE A 94 -0.89 -4.32 -18.20
CA ILE A 94 0.57 -4.39 -18.20
C ILE A 94 0.99 -5.87 -18.25
N THR A 95 1.89 -6.21 -19.16
CA THR A 95 2.41 -7.58 -19.26
C THR A 95 3.33 -7.90 -18.08
N GLU A 96 3.46 -9.17 -17.72
CA GLU A 96 4.37 -9.58 -16.64
C GLU A 96 5.81 -9.17 -16.90
N ALA A 97 6.27 -9.24 -18.16
CA ALA A 97 7.61 -8.84 -18.57
C ALA A 97 7.88 -7.35 -18.36
N ASP A 98 6.86 -6.50 -18.49
CA ASP A 98 6.97 -5.06 -18.35
C ASP A 98 6.74 -4.57 -16.90
N ALA A 99 6.14 -5.41 -16.05
CA ALA A 99 5.67 -5.01 -14.71
C ALA A 99 6.75 -4.36 -13.84
N LEU A 100 7.97 -4.92 -13.82
CA LEU A 100 9.06 -4.39 -12.99
C LEU A 100 9.50 -2.99 -13.42
N SER A 101 9.32 -2.61 -14.69
CA SER A 101 9.70 -1.26 -15.18
C SER A 101 8.84 -0.15 -14.57
N HIS A 102 7.64 -0.49 -14.09
CA HIS A 102 6.72 0.45 -13.45
C HIS A 102 7.04 0.69 -11.97
N ILE A 103 7.92 -0.11 -11.35
CA ILE A 103 8.30 0.02 -9.95
C ILE A 103 9.35 1.12 -9.81
N PHE A 104 9.06 2.12 -8.98
CA PHE A 104 10.02 3.14 -8.55
C PHE A 104 11.03 2.57 -7.55
N GLY A 105 10.55 1.83 -6.57
CA GLY A 105 11.34 1.28 -5.48
C GLY A 105 10.48 0.44 -4.54
N ALA A 106 11.10 -0.04 -3.47
CA ALA A 106 10.44 -0.84 -2.45
C ALA A 106 10.78 -0.34 -1.04
N ALA A 107 9.89 -0.62 -0.10
CA ALA A 107 10.02 -0.33 1.32
C ALA A 107 9.56 -1.53 2.17
#